data_AF-A0A8H4XT07-F1
#
_entry.id   AF-A0A8H4XT07-F1
#
_cell.length_a   1.000
_cell.length_b   1.000
_cell.length_c   1.000
_cell.angle_alpha   90.00
_cell.angle_beta   90.00
_cell.angle_gamma   90.00
#
_symmetry.space_group_name_H-M   'P 1'
#
loop_
_entity.id
_entity.type
_entity.pdbx_description
1 polymer ?
#
loop_
_entity_poly.entity_id
_entity_poly.type
_entity_poly.pdbx_seq_one_letter_code
_entity_poly.pdbx_strand_id
1 'polypeptide(L)'
;MANEITKKRKIPKDSGNQSTKRRAVASDQSKNEQAKIEELEAQISESRKYYNNIATLISMLNVDNLTKDPSELPNLAVAVALCRVFCRLIAGGNLQLPSKASEQEQIVVGWLKERLQEYQNALLDIIRYANPSSQITALTLSMRLVNVRATHIPEAEVQVWTTGLFQYIFEALVEAENGDLVRTEFVEKFVKEFDDVRFYTFQKISYVPTYLN
;
A
#
# COMPACT_ATOMS: atom_id res chain seq x y z
N MET A 1 27.82 -47.37 63.60
CA MET A 1 29.08 -46.63 63.87
C MET A 1 29.75 -46.43 62.52
N ALA A 2 30.15 -45.26 62.03
CA ALA A 2 30.13 -43.86 62.45
C ALA A 2 30.26 -43.05 61.11
N ASN A 3 29.35 -42.13 60.82
CA ASN A 3 29.52 -40.66 60.77
C ASN A 3 30.60 -40.07 59.84
N GLU A 4 30.16 -39.23 58.89
CA GLU A 4 30.55 -37.81 58.66
C GLU A 4 29.96 -37.31 57.31
N ILE A 5 28.95 -36.43 57.23
CA ILE A 5 28.86 -34.96 57.45
C ILE A 5 29.28 -34.08 56.24
N THR A 6 28.25 -33.51 55.60
CA THR A 6 28.11 -32.20 54.92
C THR A 6 28.76 -31.93 53.54
N LYS A 7 27.90 -31.49 52.60
CA LYS A 7 27.86 -30.07 52.17
C LYS A 7 26.61 -29.76 51.33
N LYS A 8 25.71 -28.97 51.92
CA LYS A 8 24.61 -28.26 51.25
C LYS A 8 25.18 -27.34 50.18
N ARG A 9 24.79 -27.51 48.91
CA ARG A 9 25.07 -26.54 47.85
C ARG A 9 23.94 -25.50 47.81
N LYS A 10 24.28 -24.27 48.20
CA LYS A 10 23.42 -23.08 48.13
C LYS A 10 22.98 -22.82 46.69
N ILE A 11 21.68 -22.72 46.46
CA ILE A 11 21.09 -22.10 45.27
C ILE A 11 21.20 -20.58 45.48
N PRO A 12 21.90 -19.83 44.62
CA PRO A 12 21.77 -18.39 44.60
C PRO A 12 20.47 -18.04 43.88
N LYS A 13 19.46 -17.60 44.63
CA LYS A 13 18.50 -16.61 44.13
C LYS A 13 19.25 -15.29 44.06
N ASP A 14 19.52 -14.79 42.86
CA ASP A 14 19.59 -13.35 42.65
C ASP A 14 19.11 -12.96 41.24
N SER A 15 17.93 -12.36 41.25
CA SER A 15 17.55 -11.12 40.58
C SER A 15 18.18 -10.78 39.22
N GLY A 16 17.34 -10.68 38.19
CA GLY A 16 17.72 -10.07 36.92
C GLY A 16 16.63 -10.11 35.85
N ASN A 17 15.39 -9.82 36.22
CA ASN A 17 14.27 -9.63 35.30
C ASN A 17 14.53 -8.41 34.38
N GLN A 18 15.22 -8.59 33.26
CA GLN A 18 15.35 -7.56 32.22
C GLN A 18 15.43 -8.16 30.81
N SER A 19 14.41 -8.90 30.37
CA SER A 19 14.30 -9.24 28.93
C SER A 19 12.87 -9.45 28.40
N THR A 20 11.85 -8.99 29.13
CA THR A 20 10.44 -9.16 28.70
C THR A 20 9.70 -7.84 28.48
N LYS A 21 10.22 -6.71 29.00
CA LYS A 21 9.56 -5.40 28.85
C LYS A 21 9.70 -4.80 27.44
N ARG A 22 10.84 -4.98 26.74
CA ARG A 22 11.00 -4.42 25.39
C ARG A 22 10.15 -5.12 24.33
N ARG A 23 9.84 -6.40 24.49
CA ARG A 23 8.98 -7.16 23.54
C ARG A 23 7.49 -6.86 23.71
N ALA A 24 7.02 -6.66 24.95
CA ALA A 24 5.61 -6.34 25.21
C ALA A 24 5.21 -4.95 24.68
N VAL A 25 6.09 -3.94 24.84
CA VAL A 25 5.79 -2.56 24.43
C VAL A 25 5.70 -2.42 22.90
N ALA A 26 6.58 -3.10 22.15
CA ALA A 26 6.52 -3.10 20.68
C ALA A 26 5.26 -3.78 20.14
N SER A 27 4.78 -4.86 20.79
CA SER A 27 3.53 -5.52 20.39
C SER A 27 2.29 -4.67 20.70
N ASP A 28 2.31 -3.90 21.78
CA ASP A 28 1.18 -3.03 22.15
C ASP A 28 1.12 -1.78 21.25
N GLN A 29 2.28 -1.22 20.86
CA GLN A 29 2.33 -0.08 19.93
C GLN A 29 1.82 -0.44 18.54
N SER A 30 2.25 -1.58 17.97
CA SER A 30 1.77 -2.05 16.66
C SER A 30 0.27 -2.36 16.66
N LYS A 31 -0.27 -2.94 17.74
CA LYS A 31 -1.72 -3.17 17.88
C LYS A 31 -2.51 -1.86 17.95
N ASN A 32 -1.98 -0.87 18.66
CA ASN A 32 -2.63 0.44 18.78
C ASN A 32 -2.65 1.16 17.43
N GLU A 33 -1.56 1.09 16.66
CA GLU A 33 -1.49 1.65 15.31
C GLU A 33 -2.47 0.96 14.36
N GLN A 34 -2.54 -0.37 14.37
CA GLN A 34 -3.50 -1.13 13.56
C GLN A 34 -4.95 -0.77 13.92
N ALA A 35 -5.29 -0.68 15.21
CA ALA A 35 -6.61 -0.27 15.66
C ALA A 35 -6.93 1.17 15.21
N LYS A 36 -5.94 2.05 15.18
CA LYS A 36 -6.11 3.42 14.69
C LYS A 36 -6.40 3.46 13.19
N ILE A 37 -5.69 2.67 12.39
CA ILE A 37 -5.93 2.55 10.94
C ILE A 37 -7.38 2.09 10.67
N GLU A 38 -7.83 1.06 11.40
CA GLU A 38 -9.18 0.52 11.29
C GLU A 38 -10.25 1.54 11.71
N GLU A 39 -10.03 2.29 12.78
CA GLU A 39 -10.92 3.38 13.21
C GLU A 39 -11.04 4.46 12.12
N LEU A 40 -9.92 4.91 11.55
CA LEU A 40 -9.92 5.92 10.50
C LEU A 40 -10.66 5.42 9.25
N GLU A 41 -10.42 4.18 8.82
CA GLU A 41 -11.11 3.54 7.70
C GLU A 41 -12.64 3.46 7.95
N ALA A 42 -13.05 3.07 9.15
CA ALA A 42 -14.46 3.00 9.53
C ALA A 42 -15.14 4.37 9.46
N GLN A 43 -14.52 5.39 10.08
CA GLN A 43 -15.05 6.76 10.07
C GLN A 43 -15.22 7.32 8.65
N ILE A 44 -14.24 7.11 7.76
CA ILE A 44 -14.33 7.55 6.35
C ILE A 44 -15.56 6.94 5.66
N SER A 45 -15.89 5.70 6.03
CA SER A 45 -17.01 4.95 5.45
C SER A 45 -18.36 5.39 5.99
N GLU A 46 -18.41 5.92 7.22
CA GLU A 46 -19.64 6.38 7.86
C GLU A 46 -20.14 7.71 7.28
N SER A 47 -19.24 8.66 7.00
CA SER A 47 -19.66 10.00 6.58
C SER A 47 -18.58 10.80 5.86
N ARG A 48 -19.01 11.61 4.89
CA ARG A 48 -18.15 12.56 4.15
C ARG A 48 -17.42 13.55 5.06
N LYS A 49 -17.95 13.84 6.25
CA LYS A 49 -17.29 14.74 7.22
C LYS A 49 -15.94 14.21 7.71
N TYR A 50 -15.70 12.90 7.58
CA TYR A 50 -14.46 12.24 7.96
C TYR A 50 -13.47 12.07 6.81
N TYR A 51 -13.74 12.63 5.63
CA TYR A 51 -12.82 12.51 4.49
C TYR A 51 -11.42 13.04 4.77
N ASN A 52 -11.26 14.01 5.68
CA ASN A 52 -9.95 14.49 6.10
C ASN A 52 -9.05 13.38 6.68
N ASN A 53 -9.63 12.30 7.23
CA ASN A 53 -8.87 11.14 7.70
C ASN A 53 -8.10 10.43 6.58
N ILE A 54 -8.48 10.61 5.30
CA ILE A 54 -7.72 10.11 4.15
C ILE A 54 -6.32 10.74 4.12
N ALA A 55 -6.22 12.05 4.36
CA ALA A 55 -4.93 12.74 4.42
C ALA A 55 -4.08 12.24 5.60
N THR A 56 -4.72 11.97 6.75
CA THR A 56 -4.05 11.34 7.89
C THR A 56 -3.50 9.96 7.53
N LEU A 57 -4.31 9.10 6.91
CA LEU A 57 -3.85 7.80 6.45
C LEU A 57 -2.69 7.94 5.44
N ILE A 58 -2.76 8.83 4.46
CA ILE A 58 -1.65 9.04 3.50
C ILE A 58 -0.37 9.41 4.23
N SER A 59 -0.42 10.33 5.20
CA SER A 59 0.77 10.72 5.98
C SER A 59 1.37 9.58 6.80
N MET A 60 0.59 8.56 7.16
CA MET A 60 1.05 7.38 7.89
C MET A 60 1.71 6.32 7.00
N LEU A 61 1.68 6.48 5.67
CA LEU A 61 2.20 5.50 4.72
C LEU A 61 3.75 5.44 4.69
N ASN A 62 4.43 6.51 5.12
CA ASN A 62 5.88 6.61 5.30
C ASN A 62 6.71 6.32 4.03
N VAL A 63 6.41 7.00 2.92
CA VAL A 63 7.12 6.79 1.63
C VAL A 63 8.27 7.78 1.36
N ASP A 64 8.35 8.89 2.09
CA ASP A 64 9.27 10.01 1.81
C ASP A 64 10.76 9.66 1.88
N ASN A 65 11.10 8.57 2.58
CA ASN A 65 12.48 8.17 2.82
C ASN A 65 12.89 6.89 2.08
N LEU A 66 12.01 6.30 1.25
CA LEU A 66 12.31 5.05 0.54
C LEU A 66 13.57 5.16 -0.34
N THR A 67 13.84 6.33 -0.92
CA THR A 67 15.03 6.57 -1.75
C THR A 67 16.28 6.95 -0.94
N LYS A 68 16.14 7.22 0.36
CA LYS A 68 17.23 7.74 1.22
C LYS A 68 17.74 6.70 2.20
N ASP A 69 16.85 5.84 2.71
CA ASP A 69 17.16 4.80 3.66
C ASP A 69 16.46 3.49 3.28
N PRO A 70 17.18 2.48 2.76
CA PRO A 70 16.63 1.18 2.41
C PRO A 70 16.06 0.38 3.60
N SER A 71 16.31 0.81 4.84
CA SER A 71 15.78 0.17 6.05
C SER A 71 14.41 0.69 6.48
N GLU A 72 14.01 1.87 5.98
CA GLU A 72 12.66 2.41 6.16
C GLU A 72 11.68 1.62 5.30
N LEU A 73 10.63 1.10 5.94
CA LEU A 73 9.60 0.32 5.26
C LEU A 73 8.28 1.09 5.23
N PRO A 74 7.56 1.06 4.11
CA PRO A 74 6.26 1.69 4.02
C PRO A 74 5.28 0.97 4.95
N ASN A 75 4.32 1.71 5.52
CA ASN A 75 3.28 1.11 6.32
C ASN A 75 2.23 0.42 5.42
N LEU A 76 2.45 -0.85 5.10
CA LEU A 76 1.58 -1.60 4.19
C LEU A 76 0.16 -1.79 4.72
N ALA A 77 -0.07 -1.74 6.04
CA ALA A 77 -1.42 -1.80 6.60
C ALA A 77 -2.24 -0.57 6.22
N VAL A 78 -1.62 0.62 6.27
CA VAL A 78 -2.19 1.88 5.79
C VAL A 78 -2.47 1.80 4.29
N ALA A 79 -1.53 1.27 3.49
CA ALA A 79 -1.72 1.09 2.05
C ALA A 79 -2.98 0.26 1.76
N VAL A 80 -3.13 -0.88 2.44
CA VAL A 80 -4.29 -1.76 2.28
C VAL A 80 -5.59 -1.05 2.67
N ALA A 81 -5.60 -0.31 3.79
CA ALA A 81 -6.77 0.45 4.24
C ALA A 81 -7.17 1.54 3.22
N LEU A 82 -6.20 2.33 2.74
CA LEU A 82 -6.42 3.33 1.69
C LEU A 82 -6.95 2.69 0.40
N CYS A 83 -6.42 1.53 0.00
CA CYS A 83 -6.92 0.80 -1.16
C CYS A 83 -8.41 0.45 -0.99
N ARG A 84 -8.84 -0.03 0.17
CA ARG A 84 -10.25 -0.35 0.44
C ARG A 84 -11.13 0.89 0.40
N VAL A 85 -10.67 1.97 1.04
CA VAL A 85 -11.36 3.27 1.03
C VAL A 85 -11.58 3.75 -0.41
N PHE A 86 -10.52 3.83 -1.22
CA PHE A 86 -10.64 4.34 -2.58
C PHE A 86 -11.41 3.38 -3.49
N CYS A 87 -11.25 2.06 -3.35
CA CYS A 87 -12.08 1.11 -4.10
C CYS A 87 -13.57 1.34 -3.81
N ARG A 88 -13.94 1.53 -2.55
CA ARG A 88 -15.33 1.82 -2.14
C ARG A 88 -15.81 3.16 -2.71
N LEU A 89 -15.00 4.21 -2.63
CA LEU A 89 -15.35 5.54 -3.17
C LEU A 89 -15.51 5.53 -4.69
N ILE A 90 -14.67 4.78 -5.42
CA ILE A 90 -14.80 4.62 -6.88
C ILE A 90 -16.08 3.86 -7.21
N ALA A 91 -16.30 2.71 -6.58
CA ALA A 91 -17.48 1.88 -6.82
C ALA A 91 -18.78 2.59 -6.44
N GLY A 92 -18.75 3.45 -5.41
CA GLY A 92 -19.88 4.28 -4.99
C GLY A 92 -20.08 5.56 -5.83
N GLY A 93 -19.24 5.80 -6.85
CA GLY A 93 -19.34 6.99 -7.70
C GLY A 93 -18.95 8.29 -7.00
N ASN A 94 -18.35 8.24 -5.81
CA ASN A 94 -18.01 9.45 -5.02
C ASN A 94 -16.90 10.30 -5.66
N LEU A 95 -16.19 9.74 -6.65
CA LEU A 95 -15.16 10.42 -7.44
C LEU A 95 -15.67 10.93 -8.79
N GLN A 96 -16.94 10.70 -9.12
CA GLN A 96 -17.58 11.19 -10.34
C GLN A 96 -18.35 12.47 -10.04
N LEU A 97 -18.28 13.44 -10.95
CA LEU A 97 -19.00 14.70 -10.81
C LEU A 97 -20.44 14.49 -11.35
N PRO A 98 -21.50 14.65 -10.54
CA PRO A 98 -22.85 14.66 -11.07
C PRO A 98 -23.04 15.79 -12.09
N SER A 99 -23.86 15.57 -13.12
CA SER A 99 -24.16 16.58 -14.16
C SER A 99 -24.73 17.90 -13.59
N LYS A 100 -25.25 17.91 -12.37
CA LYS A 100 -25.77 19.09 -11.65
C LYS A 100 -25.10 19.28 -10.27
N ALA A 101 -23.81 18.97 -10.16
CA ALA A 101 -23.08 19.09 -8.91
C ALA A 101 -23.01 20.54 -8.42
N SER A 102 -23.32 20.74 -7.14
CA SER A 102 -23.07 22.02 -6.45
C SER A 102 -21.57 22.33 -6.40
N GLU A 103 -21.18 23.60 -6.30
CA GLU A 103 -19.76 24.00 -6.17
C GLU A 103 -19.06 23.27 -5.02
N GLN A 104 -19.74 23.08 -3.89
CA GLN A 104 -19.21 22.33 -2.75
C GLN A 104 -18.92 20.87 -3.09
N GLU A 105 -19.81 20.20 -3.84
CA GLU A 105 -19.58 18.84 -4.30
C GLU A 105 -18.41 18.77 -5.29
N GLN A 106 -18.26 19.77 -6.16
CA GLN A 106 -17.13 19.85 -7.08
C GLN A 106 -15.79 19.96 -6.34
N ILE A 107 -15.74 20.80 -5.30
CA ILE A 107 -14.57 20.94 -4.43
C ILE A 107 -14.24 19.60 -3.75
N VAL A 108 -15.24 18.93 -3.18
CA VAL A 108 -15.04 17.64 -2.50
C VAL A 108 -14.54 16.57 -3.47
N VAL A 109 -15.14 16.45 -4.65
CA VAL A 109 -14.71 15.47 -5.68
C VAL A 109 -13.30 15.79 -6.17
N GLY A 110 -12.97 17.06 -6.42
CA GLY A 110 -11.64 17.50 -6.81
C GLY A 110 -10.60 17.11 -5.75
N TRP A 111 -10.88 17.42 -4.49
CA TRP A 111 -10.02 17.05 -3.37
C TRP A 111 -9.84 15.53 -3.24
N LEU A 112 -10.91 14.73 -3.38
CA LEU A 112 -10.81 13.27 -3.36
C LEU A 112 -9.94 12.71 -4.49
N LYS A 113 -10.02 13.31 -5.69
CA LYS A 113 -9.18 12.93 -6.83
C LYS A 113 -7.71 13.23 -6.57
N GLU A 114 -7.39 14.38 -5.98
CA GLU A 114 -6.03 14.72 -5.56
C GLU A 114 -5.47 13.71 -4.56
N ARG A 115 -6.25 13.35 -3.53
CA ARG A 115 -5.83 12.35 -2.53
C ARG A 115 -5.66 10.96 -3.15
N LEU A 116 -6.50 10.58 -4.12
CA LEU A 116 -6.33 9.33 -4.86
C LEU A 116 -5.04 9.35 -5.68
N GLN A 117 -4.71 10.46 -6.33
CA GLN A 117 -3.48 10.61 -7.10
C GLN A 117 -2.24 10.53 -6.20
N GLU A 118 -2.29 11.17 -5.02
CA GLU A 118 -1.23 11.10 -4.02
C GLU A 118 -0.99 9.67 -3.55
N TYR A 119 -2.06 8.92 -3.27
CA TYR A 119 -1.96 7.51 -2.93
C TYR A 119 -1.42 6.65 -4.09
N GLN A 120 -1.84 6.91 -5.32
CA GLN A 120 -1.31 6.23 -6.51
C GLN A 120 0.20 6.45 -6.65
N ASN A 121 0.67 7.69 -6.53
CA ASN A 121 2.09 8.01 -6.58
C ASN A 121 2.87 7.27 -5.49
N ALA A 122 2.35 7.25 -4.27
CA ALA A 122 2.98 6.51 -3.17
C ALA A 122 3.10 5.01 -3.45
N LEU A 123 2.09 4.37 -4.06
CA LEU A 123 2.18 2.98 -4.49
C LEU A 123 3.26 2.77 -5.56
N LEU A 124 3.36 3.68 -6.52
CA LEU A 124 4.39 3.61 -7.56
C LEU A 124 5.79 3.74 -6.98
N ASP A 125 5.98 4.63 -5.99
CA ASP A 125 7.27 4.77 -5.31
C ASP A 125 7.62 3.53 -4.49
N ILE A 126 6.63 2.89 -3.85
CA ILE A 126 6.83 1.59 -3.19
C ILE A 126 7.24 0.51 -4.20
N ILE A 127 6.64 0.47 -5.39
CA ILE A 127 7.02 -0.48 -6.46
C ILE A 127 8.46 -0.23 -6.92
N ARG A 128 8.89 1.04 -7.02
CA ARG A 128 10.23 1.37 -7.50
C ARG A 128 11.33 1.08 -6.49
N TYR A 129 11.13 1.49 -5.23
CA TYR A 129 12.25 1.68 -4.30
C TYR A 129 12.17 0.80 -3.04
N ALA A 130 11.02 0.23 -2.71
CA ALA A 130 10.89 -0.58 -1.49
C ALA A 130 11.48 -1.99 -1.67
N ASN A 131 11.52 -2.75 -0.58
CA ASN A 131 11.94 -4.16 -0.63
C ASN A 131 10.98 -5.03 -1.48
N PRO A 132 11.42 -6.20 -1.98
CA PRO A 132 10.62 -7.01 -2.91
C PRO A 132 9.22 -7.40 -2.41
N SER A 133 9.06 -7.67 -1.11
CA SER A 133 7.75 -8.01 -0.53
C SER A 133 6.77 -6.82 -0.58
N SER A 134 7.28 -5.63 -0.28
CA SER A 134 6.51 -4.38 -0.32
C SER A 134 6.14 -4.01 -1.76
N GLN A 135 7.08 -4.18 -2.71
CA GLN A 135 6.84 -3.96 -4.13
C GLN A 135 5.70 -4.85 -4.66
N ILE A 136 5.70 -6.14 -4.34
CA ILE A 136 4.63 -7.09 -4.72
C ILE A 136 3.28 -6.67 -4.13
N THR A 137 3.28 -6.25 -2.86
CA THR A 137 2.06 -5.77 -2.20
C THR A 137 1.52 -4.53 -2.91
N ALA A 138 2.36 -3.54 -3.18
CA ALA A 138 1.98 -2.30 -3.87
C ALA A 138 1.51 -2.55 -5.32
N LEU A 139 2.15 -3.47 -6.05
CA LEU A 139 1.69 -3.93 -7.36
C LEU A 139 0.27 -4.48 -7.28
N THR A 140 0.02 -5.37 -6.33
CA THR A 140 -1.30 -6.01 -6.14
C THR A 140 -2.39 -4.97 -5.85
N LEU A 141 -2.10 -3.99 -4.98
CA LEU A 141 -3.02 -2.90 -4.66
C LEU A 141 -3.26 -1.98 -5.87
N SER A 142 -2.21 -1.68 -6.65
CA SER A 142 -2.30 -0.85 -7.85
C SER A 142 -3.15 -1.51 -8.93
N MET A 143 -2.96 -2.81 -9.18
CA MET A 143 -3.77 -3.59 -10.12
C MET A 143 -5.23 -3.69 -9.68
N ARG A 144 -5.49 -3.76 -8.36
CA ARG A 144 -6.85 -3.68 -7.82
C ARG A 144 -7.53 -2.33 -8.13
N LEU A 145 -6.80 -1.21 -8.00
CA LEU A 145 -7.31 0.09 -8.39
C LEU A 145 -7.59 0.17 -9.89
N VAL A 146 -6.72 -0.38 -10.75
CA VAL A 146 -6.94 -0.46 -12.20
C VAL A 146 -8.26 -1.19 -12.48
N ASN A 147 -8.45 -2.38 -11.90
CA ASN A 147 -9.67 -3.17 -12.09
C ASN A 147 -10.94 -2.40 -11.66
N VAL A 148 -10.94 -1.82 -10.46
CA VAL A 148 -12.12 -1.08 -9.97
C VAL A 148 -12.40 0.15 -10.86
N ARG A 149 -11.38 0.85 -11.35
CA ARG A 149 -11.57 1.98 -12.27
C ARG A 149 -12.13 1.54 -13.62
N ALA A 150 -11.57 0.49 -14.22
CA ALA A 150 -12.04 -0.05 -15.49
C ALA A 150 -13.50 -0.55 -15.37
N THR A 151 -13.86 -1.15 -14.24
CA THR A 151 -15.22 -1.66 -13.99
C THR A 151 -16.27 -0.56 -13.76
N HIS A 152 -15.92 0.49 -13.01
CA HIS A 152 -16.91 1.47 -12.52
C HIS A 152 -16.85 2.84 -13.19
N ILE A 153 -15.91 3.07 -14.12
CA ILE A 153 -15.79 4.34 -14.85
C ILE A 153 -15.87 4.03 -16.36
N PRO A 154 -17.09 3.95 -16.93
CA PRO A 154 -17.31 3.51 -18.31
C PRO A 154 -16.57 4.34 -19.36
N GLU A 155 -16.50 5.66 -19.14
CA GLU A 155 -15.84 6.61 -20.06
C GLU A 155 -14.30 6.59 -19.94
N ALA A 156 -13.76 5.94 -18.91
CA ALA A 156 -12.34 5.89 -18.64
C ALA A 156 -11.70 4.54 -18.92
N GLU A 157 -12.45 3.52 -19.38
CA GLU A 157 -11.90 2.18 -19.60
C GLU A 157 -10.66 2.23 -20.50
N VAL A 158 -10.76 2.80 -21.70
CA VAL A 158 -9.62 2.97 -22.60
C VAL A 158 -8.53 3.85 -21.96
N GLN A 159 -8.90 4.94 -21.29
CA GLN A 159 -7.94 5.88 -20.70
C GLN A 159 -7.13 5.26 -19.56
N VAL A 160 -7.73 4.40 -18.73
CA VAL A 160 -7.07 3.69 -17.63
C VAL A 160 -5.88 2.89 -18.17
N TRP A 161 -6.07 2.30 -19.37
CA TRP A 161 -5.08 1.47 -20.01
C TRP A 161 -4.07 2.24 -20.87
N THR A 162 -4.49 3.25 -21.64
CA THR A 162 -3.60 3.89 -22.64
C THR A 162 -2.78 5.07 -22.08
N THR A 163 -3.32 5.81 -21.12
CA THR A 163 -2.70 7.03 -20.56
C THR A 163 -2.89 7.13 -19.05
N GLY A 164 -3.34 6.05 -18.43
CA GLY A 164 -3.79 6.02 -17.04
C GLY A 164 -2.84 5.29 -16.11
N LEU A 165 -3.38 4.91 -14.96
CA LEU A 165 -2.62 4.27 -13.88
C LEU A 165 -1.82 3.05 -14.35
N PHE A 166 -2.35 2.25 -15.29
CA PHE A 166 -1.65 1.06 -15.79
C PHE A 166 -0.29 1.39 -16.42
N GLN A 167 -0.21 2.49 -17.18
CA GLN A 167 1.03 2.90 -17.83
C GLN A 167 2.09 3.29 -16.80
N TYR A 168 1.69 4.01 -15.75
CA TYR A 168 2.59 4.37 -14.67
C TYR A 168 3.03 3.15 -13.83
N ILE A 169 2.16 2.16 -13.64
CA ILE A 169 2.54 0.88 -13.02
C ILE A 169 3.60 0.18 -13.86
N PHE A 170 3.41 0.10 -15.18
CA PHE A 170 4.38 -0.54 -16.07
C PHE A 170 5.74 0.16 -16.03
N GLU A 171 5.76 1.49 -16.06
CA GLU A 171 6.99 2.28 -15.92
C GLU A 171 7.68 2.00 -14.57
N ALA A 172 6.93 2.01 -13.47
CA ALA A 172 7.47 1.67 -12.15
C ALA A 172 8.03 0.24 -12.06
N LEU A 173 7.43 -0.75 -12.75
CA LEU A 173 7.94 -2.13 -12.81
C LEU A 173 9.25 -2.25 -13.59
N VAL A 174 9.42 -1.46 -14.66
CA VAL A 174 10.67 -1.39 -15.42
C VAL A 174 11.76 -0.74 -14.59
N GLU A 175 11.42 0.33 -13.86
CA GLU A 175 12.33 1.11 -13.01
C GLU A 175 12.63 0.46 -11.65
N ALA A 176 11.91 -0.60 -11.27
CA ALA A 176 12.01 -1.21 -9.94
C ALA A 176 13.41 -1.74 -9.61
N GLU A 177 13.96 -1.23 -8.50
CA GLU A 177 15.21 -1.69 -7.91
C GLU A 177 15.02 -3.10 -7.33
N ASN A 178 15.91 -4.04 -7.65
CA ASN A 178 15.75 -5.46 -7.29
C ASN A 178 14.40 -6.06 -7.75
N GLY A 179 13.84 -5.54 -8.85
CA GLY A 179 12.47 -5.78 -9.27
C GLY A 179 12.17 -7.17 -9.88
N ASP A 180 13.10 -8.13 -9.86
CA ASP A 180 12.92 -9.42 -10.51
C ASP A 180 11.72 -10.21 -9.96
N LEU A 181 11.52 -10.15 -8.63
CA LEU A 181 10.39 -10.81 -7.98
C LEU A 181 9.06 -10.12 -8.32
N VAL A 182 9.00 -8.79 -8.28
CA VAL A 182 7.75 -8.06 -8.61
C VAL A 182 7.40 -8.17 -10.10
N ARG A 183 8.40 -8.17 -10.99
CA ARG A 183 8.20 -8.44 -12.43
C ARG A 183 7.73 -9.86 -12.69
N THR A 184 8.29 -10.85 -11.99
CA THR A 184 7.83 -12.24 -12.07
C THR A 184 6.39 -12.36 -11.62
N GLU A 185 6.04 -11.78 -10.46
CA GLU A 185 4.67 -11.78 -9.96
C GLU A 185 3.71 -11.08 -10.93
N PHE A 186 4.12 -9.96 -11.53
CA PHE A 186 3.34 -9.26 -12.54
C PHE A 186 3.00 -10.16 -13.74
N VAL A 187 4.01 -10.85 -14.28
CA VAL A 187 3.85 -11.74 -15.43
C VAL A 187 2.96 -12.92 -15.08
N GLU A 188 3.24 -13.61 -13.96
CA GLU A 188 2.55 -14.84 -13.58
C GLU A 188 1.09 -14.59 -13.16
N LYS A 189 0.82 -13.51 -12.42
CA LYS A 189 -0.52 -13.25 -11.86
C LYS A 189 -1.41 -12.38 -12.72
N PHE A 190 -0.84 -11.54 -13.57
CA PHE A 190 -1.63 -10.56 -14.32
C PHE A 190 -1.50 -10.72 -15.84
N VAL A 191 -0.29 -10.74 -16.40
CA VAL A 191 -0.10 -10.84 -17.86
C VAL A 191 -0.58 -12.19 -18.41
N LYS A 192 -0.33 -13.28 -17.69
CA LYS A 192 -0.81 -14.62 -18.10
C LYS A 192 -2.31 -14.80 -17.88
N GLU A 193 -2.89 -14.15 -16.89
CA GLU A 193 -4.28 -14.35 -16.50
C GLU A 193 -5.25 -13.47 -17.30
N PHE A 194 -4.90 -12.21 -17.55
CA PHE A 194 -5.82 -11.22 -18.11
C PHE A 194 -5.35 -10.70 -19.48
N ASP A 195 -6.24 -10.78 -20.47
CA ASP A 195 -5.94 -10.44 -21.86
C ASP A 195 -5.76 -8.93 -22.09
N ASP A 196 -6.49 -8.10 -21.36
CA ASP A 196 -6.35 -6.64 -21.36
C ASP A 196 -4.96 -6.23 -20.85
N VAL A 197 -4.55 -6.72 -19.68
CA VAL A 197 -3.21 -6.52 -19.14
C VAL A 197 -2.16 -6.94 -20.14
N ARG A 198 -2.29 -8.14 -20.72
CA ARG A 198 -1.35 -8.66 -21.72
C ARG A 198 -1.25 -7.77 -22.94
N PHE A 199 -2.39 -7.39 -23.52
CA PHE A 199 -2.44 -6.54 -24.71
C PHE A 199 -1.78 -5.20 -24.44
N TYR A 200 -2.15 -4.51 -23.36
CA TYR A 200 -1.62 -3.18 -23.05
C TYR A 200 -0.16 -3.21 -22.60
N THR A 201 0.30 -4.29 -21.97
CA THR A 201 1.73 -4.51 -21.71
C THR A 201 2.52 -4.60 -23.03
N PHE A 202 2.12 -5.44 -23.98
CA PHE A 202 2.83 -5.57 -25.26
C PHE A 202 2.74 -4.31 -26.10
N GLN A 203 1.59 -3.64 -26.08
CA GLN A 203 1.43 -2.34 -26.72
C GLN A 203 2.45 -1.34 -26.16
N LYS A 204 2.57 -1.20 -24.82
CA LYS A 204 3.54 -0.29 -24.22
C LYS A 204 4.98 -0.68 -24.57
N ILE A 205 5.34 -1.96 -24.49
CA ILE A 205 6.67 -2.45 -24.89
C ILE A 205 7.00 -2.06 -26.33
N SER A 206 6.03 -2.16 -27.26
CA SER A 206 6.23 -1.78 -28.66
C SER A 206 6.50 -0.29 -28.88
N TYR A 207 6.09 0.55 -27.93
CA TYR A 207 6.33 2.00 -27.94
C TYR A 207 7.55 2.44 -27.15
N VAL A 208 8.11 1.58 -26.28
CA VAL A 208 9.38 1.87 -25.61
C VAL A 208 10.46 1.87 -26.69
N PRO A 209 11.05 3.03 -27.04
CA PRO A 209 12.12 3.06 -28.01
C PRO A 209 13.27 2.23 -27.45
N THR A 210 13.90 1.46 -28.33
CA THR A 210 15.00 0.53 -28.03
C THR A 210 16.28 1.28 -27.60
N TYR A 211 16.24 1.97 -26.46
CA TYR A 211 17.36 2.68 -25.84
C TYR A 211 17.57 2.22 -24.40
N LEU A 212 17.69 0.90 -24.21
CA LEU A 212 18.35 0.32 -23.04
C LEU A 212 19.28 -0.78 -23.57
N ASN A 213 20.47 -0.34 -24.01
CA ASN A 213 21.68 -1.14 -24.13
C ASN A 213 22.54 -0.85 -22.89
#